data_AF-A0A9D3ZMP8-F1
#
_entry.id   AF-A0A9D3ZMP8-F1
#
_cell.length_a   1.000
_cell.length_b   1.000
_cell.length_c   1.000
_cell.angle_alpha   90.00
_cell.angle_beta   90.00
_cell.angle_gamma   90.00
#
_symmetry.space_group_name_H-M   'P 1'
#
loop_
_entity.id
_entity.type
_entity.pdbx_description
1 polymer ?
#
loop_
_entity_poly.entity_id
_entity_poly.type
_entity_poly.pdbx_seq_one_letter_code
_entity_poly.pdbx_strand_id
1 'polypeptide(L)'
;MASSLLLCPFRRPYRDYLSTNIQGLNSDPALPAAPPAVTAEPPFTISKDRSRANETWELVPLDSTQNLVGCKLIFRIKCLPDGSIDRYKVRLVAKGFYQCPSVDYHDTFIPVVKPTTVRLVLNLVVSRGWSPRQLNVNNAFLQGHISEYVFMAQPPSFLDRDNPTHVYKLREAIYGLKQAPQAWYHELR
;
A
#
# COMPACT_ATOMS: atom_id res chain seq x y z
N MET A 1 -5.15 16.82 45.21
CA MET A 1 -5.69 17.73 44.18
C MET A 1 -5.93 16.92 42.92
N ALA A 2 -7.19 16.56 42.70
CA ALA A 2 -7.64 15.89 41.48
C ALA A 2 -8.04 16.96 40.46
N SER A 3 -7.61 16.80 39.22
CA SER A 3 -8.19 17.41 38.01
C SER A 3 -7.35 16.98 36.81
N SER A 4 -7.84 16.68 35.62
CA SER A 4 -9.12 16.27 35.10
C SER A 4 -8.79 15.87 33.66
N LEU A 5 -9.46 14.83 33.18
CA LEU A 5 -9.51 14.44 31.78
C LEU A 5 -9.74 15.67 30.87
N LEU A 6 -8.88 15.86 29.87
CA LEU A 6 -9.29 16.53 28.64
C LEU A 6 -9.29 15.50 27.52
N LEU A 7 -10.52 15.04 27.28
CA LEU A 7 -10.96 14.38 26.07
C LEU A 7 -10.41 15.08 24.83
N CYS A 8 -9.73 14.35 23.95
CA CYS A 8 -9.55 14.74 22.55
C CYS A 8 -10.93 14.83 21.89
N PRO A 9 -11.44 15.99 21.47
CA PRO A 9 -12.63 16.07 20.67
C PRO A 9 -12.19 16.35 19.23
N PHE A 10 -11.77 15.33 18.49
CA PHE A 10 -11.90 15.38 17.03
C PHE A 10 -12.00 13.98 16.44
N ARG A 11 -13.07 13.27 16.83
CA ARG A 11 -13.76 12.40 15.88
C ARG A 11 -14.37 13.30 14.81
N ARG A 12 -13.73 13.42 13.65
CA ARG A 12 -14.47 13.52 12.39
C ARG A 12 -14.05 12.34 11.51
N PRO A 13 -15.00 11.52 11.06
CA PRO A 13 -14.69 10.37 10.22
C PRO A 13 -14.15 10.87 8.88
N TYR A 14 -13.03 10.28 8.46
CA TYR A 14 -12.38 10.43 7.16
C TYR A 14 -13.24 9.79 6.03
N ARG A 15 -14.54 10.07 5.96
CA ARG A 15 -15.47 9.35 5.07
C ARG A 15 -15.75 10.03 3.74
N ASP A 16 -15.45 11.32 3.55
CA ASP A 16 -16.05 12.05 2.43
C ASP A 16 -15.07 12.55 1.35
N TYR A 17 -13.81 12.10 1.32
CA TYR A 17 -12.85 12.59 0.33
C TYR A 17 -12.57 11.70 -0.89
N LEU A 18 -13.31 10.59 -1.08
CA LEU A 18 -13.20 9.80 -2.32
C LEU A 18 -14.52 9.10 -2.68
N SER A 19 -15.55 9.88 -3.02
CA SER A 19 -16.66 9.42 -3.86
C SER A 19 -17.49 10.61 -4.34
N THR A 20 -17.21 11.15 -5.51
CA THR A 20 -18.18 12.01 -6.19
C THR A 20 -18.25 11.61 -7.66
N ASN A 21 -19.23 10.73 -7.92
CA ASN A 21 -19.86 10.62 -9.22
C ASN A 21 -20.85 11.78 -9.36
N ILE A 22 -21.02 12.23 -10.60
CA ILE A 22 -21.75 13.42 -11.07
C ILE A 22 -23.22 13.45 -10.61
N GLN A 23 -23.68 14.58 -10.04
CA GLN A 23 -24.99 15.26 -10.26
C GLN A 23 -25.25 16.35 -9.19
N GLY A 24 -25.64 17.57 -9.61
CA GLY A 24 -26.27 18.57 -8.73
C GLY A 24 -25.71 20.01 -8.83
N LEU A 25 -26.50 20.92 -9.38
CA LEU A 25 -26.27 22.35 -9.59
C LEU A 25 -26.53 23.22 -8.32
N ASN A 26 -25.75 24.30 -8.21
CA ASN A 26 -26.05 25.67 -7.75
C ASN A 26 -26.05 26.11 -6.26
N SER A 27 -25.35 27.24 -6.09
CA SER A 27 -25.48 28.42 -5.18
C SER A 27 -24.88 28.45 -3.74
N ASP A 28 -23.91 29.38 -3.61
CA ASP A 28 -23.41 30.17 -2.45
C ASP A 28 -22.54 29.55 -1.33
N PRO A 29 -21.70 30.33 -0.60
CA PRO A 29 -20.62 31.19 -1.10
C PRO A 29 -19.24 30.85 -0.45
N ALA A 30 -18.16 31.22 -1.15
CA ALA A 30 -16.76 31.28 -0.71
C ALA A 30 -16.15 30.03 -0.03
N LEU A 31 -15.76 29.05 -0.86
CA LEU A 31 -14.70 28.09 -0.52
C LEU A 31 -13.44 28.88 -0.08
N PRO A 32 -12.70 28.45 0.97
CA PRO A 32 -11.33 28.93 1.15
C PRO A 32 -10.58 28.62 -0.14
N ALA A 33 -9.84 29.63 -0.63
CA ALA A 33 -9.14 29.59 -1.91
C ALA A 33 -8.55 28.20 -2.16
N ALA A 34 -8.90 27.63 -3.32
CA ALA A 34 -8.31 26.38 -3.78
C ALA A 34 -6.78 26.48 -3.58
N PRO A 35 -6.13 25.42 -3.04
CA PRO A 35 -4.68 25.40 -3.01
C PRO A 35 -4.20 25.74 -4.42
N PRO A 36 -3.23 26.68 -4.57
CA PRO A 36 -2.82 27.19 -5.86
C PRO A 36 -2.59 25.99 -6.78
N ALA A 37 -3.12 26.05 -8.01
CA ALA A 37 -2.92 25.03 -9.02
C ALA A 37 -1.44 24.64 -9.00
N VAL A 38 -1.16 23.51 -8.36
CA VAL A 38 0.20 23.01 -8.21
C VAL A 38 0.50 22.40 -9.57
N THR A 39 0.91 23.25 -10.51
CA THR A 39 1.68 22.92 -11.70
C THR A 39 3.11 22.50 -11.31
N ALA A 40 3.27 21.96 -10.10
CA ALA A 40 4.46 21.24 -9.70
C ALA A 40 4.10 19.76 -9.80
N GLU A 41 4.94 19.00 -10.50
CA GLU A 41 5.04 17.55 -10.36
C GLU A 41 4.73 17.14 -8.91
N PRO A 42 3.83 16.17 -8.66
CA PRO A 42 3.48 15.80 -7.29
C PRO A 42 4.78 15.57 -6.50
N PRO A 43 4.91 16.08 -5.25
CA PRO A 43 6.13 15.94 -4.44
C PRO A 43 6.44 14.47 -4.08
N PHE A 44 5.61 13.56 -4.59
CA PHE A 44 5.77 12.13 -4.58
C PHE A 44 6.09 11.70 -6.00
N THR A 45 7.36 11.69 -6.36
CA THR A 45 7.82 10.62 -7.23
C THR A 45 7.52 9.34 -6.44
N ILE A 46 6.60 8.47 -6.91
CA ILE A 46 6.72 7.04 -6.55
C ILE A 46 8.13 6.74 -6.98
N SER A 47 9.08 6.69 -6.05
CA SER A 47 10.49 6.88 -6.36
C SER A 47 10.89 5.92 -7.47
N LYS A 48 10.97 6.45 -8.70
CA LYS A 48 11.46 5.74 -9.87
C LYS A 48 12.94 5.35 -9.67
N ASP A 49 13.55 5.88 -8.61
CA ASP A 49 14.91 5.64 -8.16
C ASP A 49 15.15 4.24 -7.57
N ARG A 50 14.11 3.53 -7.07
CA ARG A 50 14.28 2.11 -6.66
C ARG A 50 13.93 1.12 -7.77
N SER A 51 13.03 1.49 -8.68
CA SER A 51 12.62 0.65 -9.82
C SER A 51 13.69 0.51 -10.91
N ARG A 52 14.76 1.33 -10.87
CA ARG A 52 15.88 1.21 -11.82
C ARG A 52 16.90 0.13 -11.45
N ALA A 53 16.88 -0.37 -10.21
CA ALA A 53 17.74 -1.45 -9.74
C ALA A 53 16.98 -2.76 -9.48
N ASN A 54 15.71 -2.69 -9.07
CA ASN A 54 14.81 -3.84 -9.00
C ASN A 54 13.72 -3.71 -10.06
N GLU A 55 13.60 -4.71 -10.91
CA GLU A 55 12.60 -4.82 -11.97
C GLU A 55 11.19 -5.14 -11.38
N THR A 56 10.72 -4.41 -10.36
CA THR A 56 9.48 -4.71 -9.62
C THR A 56 8.26 -4.87 -10.54
N TRP A 57 8.21 -4.10 -11.62
CA TRP A 57 7.21 -4.22 -12.68
C TRP A 57 7.77 -3.79 -14.02
N GLU A 58 7.15 -4.29 -15.08
CA GLU A 58 7.47 -3.97 -16.47
C GLU A 58 6.24 -3.36 -17.14
N LEU A 59 6.43 -2.32 -17.95
CA LEU A 59 5.35 -1.70 -18.72
C LEU A 59 5.15 -2.47 -20.02
N VAL A 60 3.97 -3.06 -20.21
CA VAL A 60 3.65 -3.96 -21.34
C VAL A 60 2.34 -3.50 -21.99
N PRO A 61 2.18 -3.61 -23.32
CA PRO A 61 0.89 -3.35 -23.97
C PRO A 61 -0.21 -4.23 -23.37
N LEU A 62 -1.39 -3.64 -23.16
CA LEU A 62 -2.55 -4.37 -22.69
C LEU A 62 -3.04 -5.33 -23.77
N ASP A 63 -3.21 -6.60 -23.42
CA ASP A 63 -3.96 -7.55 -24.23
C ASP A 63 -5.36 -7.76 -23.66
N SER A 64 -6.34 -7.90 -24.55
CA SER A 64 -7.76 -8.13 -24.23
C SER A 64 -8.04 -9.45 -23.50
N THR A 65 -7.10 -10.40 -23.54
CA THR A 65 -7.24 -11.72 -22.94
C THR A 65 -6.86 -11.77 -21.45
N GLN A 66 -6.22 -10.71 -20.94
CA GLN A 66 -5.63 -10.69 -19.60
C GLN A 66 -6.60 -10.10 -18.58
N ASN A 67 -6.59 -10.64 -17.36
CA ASN A 67 -7.31 -10.01 -16.26
C ASN A 67 -6.55 -8.78 -15.77
N LEU A 68 -7.24 -7.64 -15.70
CA LEU A 68 -6.63 -6.38 -15.30
C LEU A 68 -6.94 -6.06 -13.83
N VAL A 69 -5.91 -6.13 -12.99
CA VAL A 69 -6.01 -5.78 -11.57
C VAL A 69 -5.94 -4.26 -11.41
N GLY A 70 -6.98 -3.66 -10.83
CA GLY A 70 -6.92 -2.24 -10.49
C GLY A 70 -5.92 -1.93 -9.38
N CYS A 71 -5.55 -0.66 -9.22
CA CYS A 71 -4.70 -0.22 -8.11
C CYS A 71 -5.29 0.98 -7.36
N LYS A 72 -4.74 1.27 -6.18
CA LYS A 72 -5.10 2.44 -5.37
C LYS A 72 -3.86 3.01 -4.70
N LEU A 73 -3.75 4.33 -4.71
CA LEU A 73 -2.76 5.05 -3.92
C LEU A 73 -3.36 5.45 -2.57
N ILE A 74 -2.64 5.14 -1.50
CA ILE A 74 -3.01 5.51 -0.13
C ILE A 74 -2.01 6.54 0.36
N PHE A 75 -2.52 7.73 0.66
CA PHE A 75 -1.74 8.85 1.18
C PHE A 75 -1.87 8.92 2.69
N ARG A 76 -0.75 9.13 3.38
CA ARG A 76 -0.73 9.33 4.83
C ARG A 76 0.35 10.32 5.21
N ILE A 77 -0.03 11.37 5.92
CA ILE A 77 0.93 12.30 6.54
C ILE A 77 1.39 11.68 7.87
N LYS A 78 2.69 11.67 8.10
CA LYS A 78 3.31 11.32 9.37
C LYS A 78 3.73 12.62 10.04
N CYS A 79 3.33 12.78 11.29
CA CYS A 79 3.69 13.91 12.11
C CYS A 79 4.62 13.48 13.24
N LEU A 80 5.47 14.40 13.68
CA LEU A 80 6.29 14.29 14.88
C LEU A 80 5.41 14.44 16.14
N PRO A 81 5.93 14.10 17.35
CA PRO A 81 5.19 14.23 18.60
C PRO A 81 4.72 15.67 18.92
N ASP A 82 5.43 16.67 18.38
CA ASP A 82 5.10 18.10 18.50
C ASP A 82 4.00 18.56 17.53
N GLY A 83 3.52 17.68 16.66
CA GLY A 83 2.48 17.96 15.67
C GLY A 83 3.00 18.46 14.31
N SER A 84 4.30 18.72 14.16
CA SER A 84 4.92 19.11 12.89
C SER A 84 4.98 17.93 11.90
N ILE A 85 5.09 18.21 10.60
CA ILE A 85 5.10 17.15 9.56
C ILE A 85 6.49 16.50 9.51
N ASP A 86 6.56 15.20 9.82
CA ASP A 86 7.76 14.37 9.67
C ASP A 86 7.98 14.03 8.18
N ARG A 87 6.95 13.42 7.56
CA ARG A 87 7.00 13.01 6.16
C ARG A 87 5.62 12.72 5.59
N TYR A 88 5.51 12.84 4.28
CA TYR A 88 4.38 12.34 3.53
C TYR A 88 4.68 10.93 3.04
N LYS A 89 3.75 10.01 3.24
CA LYS A 89 3.89 8.61 2.87
C LYS A 89 2.83 8.23 1.86
N VAL A 90 3.25 7.69 0.73
CA VAL A 90 2.38 7.14 -0.30
C VAL A 90 2.60 5.63 -0.38
N ARG A 91 1.51 4.87 -0.55
CA ARG A 91 1.55 3.43 -0.79
C ARG A 91 0.74 3.10 -2.02
N LEU A 92 1.36 2.39 -2.96
CA LEU A 92 0.67 1.72 -4.04
C LEU A 92 0.15 0.37 -3.54
N VAL A 93 -1.14 0.12 -3.76
CA VAL A 93 -1.82 -1.10 -3.33
C VAL A 93 -2.59 -1.67 -4.52
N ALA A 94 -2.35 -2.95 -4.81
CA ALA A 94 -3.17 -3.70 -5.75
C ALA A 94 -4.56 -3.94 -5.17
N LYS A 95 -5.57 -3.86 -6.01
CA LYS A 95 -6.93 -4.25 -5.67
C LYS A 95 -7.09 -5.75 -5.88
N GLY A 96 -6.45 -6.58 -5.04
CA GLY A 96 -6.45 -8.04 -5.22
C GLY A 96 -7.82 -8.72 -5.06
N PHE A 97 -8.90 -7.97 -4.78
CA PHE A 97 -10.26 -8.48 -4.90
C PHE A 97 -10.75 -8.57 -6.36
N TYR A 98 -10.06 -7.93 -7.32
CA TYR A 98 -10.26 -8.15 -8.75
C TYR A 98 -9.45 -9.33 -9.30
N GLN A 99 -8.59 -9.96 -8.48
CA GLN A 99 -7.86 -11.15 -8.91
C GLN A 99 -8.78 -12.36 -9.01
N CYS A 100 -8.59 -13.15 -10.06
CA CYS A 100 -9.31 -14.36 -10.36
C CYS A 100 -8.48 -15.58 -9.94
N PRO A 101 -9.03 -16.50 -9.11
CA PRO A 101 -8.37 -17.76 -8.79
C PRO A 101 -8.09 -18.56 -10.06
N SER A 102 -6.97 -19.28 -10.09
CA SER A 102 -6.45 -20.06 -11.22
C SER A 102 -6.02 -19.27 -12.46
N VAL A 103 -6.26 -17.95 -12.48
CA VAL A 103 -5.77 -17.04 -13.53
C VAL A 103 -4.61 -16.21 -12.99
N ASP A 104 -4.84 -15.46 -11.91
CA ASP A 104 -3.85 -14.54 -11.35
C ASP A 104 -3.10 -15.11 -10.14
N TYR A 105 -3.63 -16.18 -9.54
CA TYR A 105 -3.02 -16.88 -8.42
C TYR A 105 -3.57 -18.31 -8.32
N HIS A 106 -2.73 -19.25 -7.90
CA HIS A 106 -3.14 -20.64 -7.66
C HIS A 106 -3.42 -20.87 -6.18
N ASP A 107 -2.47 -20.48 -5.31
CA ASP A 107 -2.57 -20.64 -3.87
C ASP A 107 -2.46 -19.28 -3.16
N THR A 108 -2.99 -19.21 -1.94
CA THR A 108 -2.89 -18.03 -1.07
C THR A 108 -2.43 -18.42 0.33
N PHE A 109 -1.71 -19.54 0.46
CA PHE A 109 -1.36 -20.05 1.78
C PHE A 109 -0.32 -19.16 2.45
N ILE A 110 -0.55 -18.85 3.73
CA ILE A 110 0.36 -18.08 4.55
C ILE A 110 0.65 -18.91 5.79
N PRO A 111 1.93 -19.10 6.18
CA PRO A 111 2.23 -19.72 7.46
C PRO A 111 1.76 -18.79 8.58
N VAL A 112 0.86 -19.29 9.41
CA VAL A 112 0.42 -18.59 10.62
C VAL A 112 1.09 -19.25 11.82
N VAL A 113 1.92 -18.47 12.53
CA VAL A 113 2.51 -18.94 13.78
C VAL A 113 1.41 -19.08 14.82
N LYS A 114 1.30 -20.27 15.43
CA LYS A 114 0.32 -20.51 16.49
C LYS A 114 0.66 -19.68 17.74
N PRO A 115 -0.31 -19.01 18.38
CA PRO A 115 -0.07 -18.24 19.60
C PRO A 115 0.59 -19.07 20.72
N THR A 116 0.29 -20.37 20.79
CA THR A 116 0.92 -21.31 21.74
C THR A 116 2.43 -21.39 21.55
N THR A 117 2.90 -21.45 20.30
CA THR A 117 4.34 -21.48 19.98
C THR A 117 5.01 -20.17 20.39
N VAL A 118 4.37 -19.03 20.11
CA VAL A 118 4.89 -17.71 20.52
C VAL A 118 5.02 -17.63 22.04
N ARG A 119 3.99 -18.06 22.79
CA ARG A 119 4.01 -18.08 24.26
C ARG A 119 5.12 -18.98 24.81
N LEU A 120 5.32 -20.16 24.21
CA LEU A 120 6.36 -21.10 24.63
C LEU A 120 7.76 -20.49 24.43
N VAL A 121 8.02 -19.87 23.29
CA VAL A 121 9.30 -19.19 23.03
C VAL A 121 9.51 -18.04 24.01
N LEU A 122 8.49 -17.22 24.27
CA LEU A 122 8.59 -16.11 25.24
C LEU A 122 8.85 -16.62 26.67
N ASN A 123 8.18 -17.70 27.10
CA ASN A 123 8.45 -18.33 28.40
C ASN A 123 9.88 -18.85 28.50
N LEU A 124 10.42 -19.42 27.42
CA LEU A 124 11.81 -19.86 27.37
C LEU A 124 12.77 -18.67 27.51
N VAL A 125 12.52 -17.59 26.78
CA VAL A 125 13.32 -16.35 26.85
C VAL A 125 13.35 -15.81 28.28
N VAL A 126 12.19 -15.72 28.94
CA VAL A 126 12.09 -15.23 30.33
C VAL A 126 12.78 -16.18 31.32
N SER A 127 12.54 -17.49 31.22
CA SER A 127 13.12 -18.48 32.15
C SER A 127 14.65 -18.56 32.05
N ARG A 128 15.23 -18.24 30.89
CA ARG A 128 16.67 -18.25 30.64
C ARG A 128 17.32 -16.87 30.82
N GLY A 129 16.54 -15.83 31.14
CA GLY A 129 17.04 -14.45 31.25
C GLY A 129 17.55 -13.88 29.92
N TRP A 130 17.05 -14.36 28.78
CA TRP A 130 17.46 -13.89 27.45
C TRP A 130 16.77 -12.57 27.09
N SER A 131 17.47 -11.73 26.32
CA SER A 131 16.90 -10.49 25.77
C SER A 131 16.31 -10.76 24.38
N PRO A 132 14.99 -10.60 24.17
CA PRO A 132 14.41 -10.81 22.85
C PRO A 132 14.85 -9.71 21.88
N ARG A 133 15.16 -10.10 20.63
CA ARG A 133 15.42 -9.19 19.51
C ARG A 133 14.32 -9.35 18.47
N GLN A 134 13.79 -8.24 17.97
CA GLN A 134 12.80 -8.23 16.90
C GLN A 134 13.42 -7.68 15.62
N LEU A 135 13.30 -8.42 14.53
CA LEU A 135 13.64 -7.95 13.19
C LEU A 135 12.35 -7.43 12.51
N ASN A 136 12.39 -6.21 12.01
CA ASN A 136 11.32 -5.64 11.20
C ASN A 136 11.86 -5.35 9.80
N VAL A 137 11.37 -6.09 8.80
CA VAL A 137 11.81 -5.96 7.42
C VAL A 137 11.00 -4.87 6.72
N ASN A 138 11.69 -3.84 6.23
CA ASN A 138 11.05 -2.79 5.44
C ASN A 138 10.72 -3.32 4.03
N ASN A 139 9.50 -3.09 3.59
CA ASN A 139 9.01 -3.48 2.26
C ASN A 139 9.08 -4.99 1.99
N ALA A 140 8.83 -5.82 3.00
CA ALA A 140 8.86 -7.29 2.93
C ALA A 140 8.25 -7.88 1.64
N PHE A 141 7.06 -7.43 1.23
CA PHE A 141 6.43 -7.98 0.03
C PHE A 141 7.18 -7.66 -1.26
N LEU A 142 7.83 -6.51 -1.36
CA LEU A 142 8.62 -6.16 -2.56
C LEU A 142 9.88 -7.04 -2.70
N GLN A 143 10.25 -7.81 -1.68
CA GLN A 143 11.31 -8.81 -1.81
C GLN A 143 10.79 -10.17 -2.28
N GLY A 144 9.48 -10.42 -2.19
CA GLY A 144 8.90 -11.68 -2.65
C GLY A 144 8.69 -11.66 -4.16
N HIS A 145 9.34 -12.56 -4.88
CA HIS A 145 9.09 -12.76 -6.30
C HIS A 145 7.75 -13.49 -6.53
N ILE A 146 7.02 -13.08 -7.56
CA ILE A 146 5.81 -13.78 -8.02
C ILE A 146 6.11 -14.47 -9.34
N SER A 147 5.68 -15.73 -9.47
CA SER A 147 5.82 -16.50 -10.71
C SER A 147 4.60 -16.33 -11.62
N GLU A 148 3.46 -15.92 -11.07
CA GLU A 148 2.21 -15.75 -11.80
C GLU A 148 2.18 -14.46 -12.63
N TYR A 149 1.46 -14.50 -13.74
CA TYR A 149 1.27 -13.36 -14.61
C TYR A 149 0.18 -12.43 -14.06
N VAL A 150 0.57 -11.44 -13.27
CA VAL A 150 -0.35 -10.42 -12.75
C VAL A 150 -0.16 -9.10 -13.49
N PHE A 151 -1.24 -8.67 -14.15
CA PHE A 151 -1.29 -7.38 -14.85
C PHE A 151 -2.06 -6.37 -14.02
N MET A 152 -1.48 -5.20 -13.81
CA MET A 152 -2.05 -4.13 -12.99
C MET A 152 -2.20 -2.85 -13.81
N ALA A 153 -3.37 -2.21 -13.68
CA ALA A 153 -3.61 -0.91 -14.28
C ALA A 153 -2.65 0.15 -13.72
N GLN A 154 -2.23 1.07 -14.58
CA GLN A 154 -1.46 2.23 -14.14
C GLN A 154 -2.29 3.07 -13.16
N PRO A 155 -1.70 3.61 -12.09
CA PRO A 155 -2.40 4.52 -11.20
C PRO A 155 -2.87 5.75 -11.99
N PRO A 156 -4.11 6.24 -11.81
CA PRO A 156 -4.63 7.36 -12.58
C PRO A 156 -3.79 8.64 -12.52
N SER A 157 -3.05 8.84 -11.43
CA SER A 157 -2.17 9.98 -11.23
C SER A 157 -0.71 9.74 -11.62
N PHE A 158 -0.39 8.56 -12.18
CA PHE A 158 0.95 8.14 -12.63
C PHE A 158 0.86 7.35 -13.93
N LEU A 159 0.16 7.91 -14.91
CA LEU A 159 0.14 7.38 -16.28
C LEU A 159 1.45 7.73 -16.99
N ASP A 160 1.99 6.76 -17.71
CA ASP A 160 3.07 6.99 -18.65
C ASP A 160 2.58 7.88 -19.80
N ARG A 161 3.34 8.94 -20.10
CA ARG A 161 2.96 9.93 -21.12
C ARG A 161 3.05 9.37 -22.54
N ASP A 162 4.01 8.48 -22.77
CA ASP A 162 4.25 7.88 -24.09
C ASP A 162 3.33 6.67 -24.29
N ASN A 163 2.96 5.99 -23.19
CA ASN A 163 2.21 4.74 -23.21
C ASN A 163 1.03 4.73 -22.22
N PRO A 164 0.01 5.59 -22.41
CA PRO A 164 -1.09 5.74 -21.45
C PRO A 164 -2.01 4.52 -21.33
N THR A 165 -2.05 3.67 -22.37
CA THR A 165 -2.88 2.46 -22.43
C THR A 165 -2.16 1.19 -21.95
N HIS A 166 -0.86 1.28 -21.66
CA HIS A 166 -0.09 0.12 -21.20
C HIS A 166 -0.44 -0.23 -19.75
N VAL A 167 -0.02 -1.42 -19.33
CA VAL A 167 -0.26 -1.95 -17.99
C VAL A 167 1.05 -2.42 -17.38
N TYR A 168 1.07 -2.45 -16.05
CA TYR A 168 2.21 -2.97 -15.30
C TYR A 168 2.09 -4.47 -15.13
N LYS A 169 2.99 -5.22 -15.76
CA LYS A 169 3.23 -6.63 -15.44
C LYS A 169 4.10 -6.69 -14.19
N LEU A 170 3.55 -7.22 -13.11
CA LEU A 170 4.27 -7.31 -11.82
C LEU A 170 5.27 -8.48 -11.85
N ARG A 171 6.49 -8.24 -11.35
CA ARG A 171 7.52 -9.30 -11.12
C ARG A 171 7.73 -9.58 -9.63
N GLU A 172 7.48 -8.57 -8.80
CA GLU A 172 7.55 -8.67 -7.33
C GLU A 172 6.14 -8.50 -6.73
N ALA A 173 5.93 -9.11 -5.56
CA ALA A 173 4.69 -9.01 -4.83
C ALA A 173 4.48 -7.58 -4.27
N ILE A 174 3.33 -7.00 -4.54
CA ILE A 174 2.92 -5.72 -3.94
C ILE A 174 1.79 -5.92 -2.94
N TYR A 175 1.63 -4.93 -2.06
CA TYR A 175 0.57 -4.96 -1.07
C TYR A 175 -0.80 -5.07 -1.74
N GLY A 176 -1.66 -5.92 -1.18
CA GLY A 176 -3.03 -6.11 -1.67
C GLY A 176 -3.19 -7.23 -2.69
N LEU A 177 -2.12 -7.83 -3.22
CA LEU A 177 -2.20 -9.11 -3.93
C LEU A 177 -2.54 -10.25 -2.97
N LYS A 178 -3.30 -11.23 -3.45
CA LYS A 178 -3.73 -12.40 -2.67
C LYS A 178 -2.56 -13.30 -2.25
N GLN A 179 -1.59 -13.47 -3.14
CA GLN A 179 -0.42 -14.32 -2.96
C GLN A 179 0.81 -13.60 -2.38
N ALA A 180 0.75 -12.28 -2.17
CA ALA A 180 1.91 -11.51 -1.68
C ALA A 180 2.53 -12.04 -0.37
N PRO A 181 1.76 -12.47 0.64
CA PRO A 181 2.35 -13.00 1.86
C PRO A 181 3.01 -14.37 1.65
N GLN A 182 2.53 -15.17 0.70
CA GLN A 182 3.12 -16.45 0.33
C GLN A 182 4.46 -16.24 -0.41
N ALA A 183 4.48 -15.32 -1.38
CA ALA A 183 5.69 -14.94 -2.10
C ALA A 183 6.81 -14.51 -1.14
N TRP A 184 6.48 -13.68 -0.15
CA TRP A 184 7.44 -13.31 0.89
C TRP A 184 7.91 -14.47 1.76
N TYR A 185 7.01 -15.42 2.09
CA TYR A 185 7.42 -16.59 2.87
C TYR A 185 8.40 -17.49 2.12
N HIS A 186 8.22 -17.66 0.82
CA HIS A 186 9.15 -18.44 0.00
C HIS A 186 10.54 -17.83 -0.04
N GLU A 187 10.65 -16.50 -0.05
CA GLU A 187 11.95 -15.80 -0.02
C GLU A 187 12.69 -15.96 1.32
N LEU A 188 11.94 -16.22 2.41
CA LEU A 188 12.52 -16.43 3.74
C LEU A 188 13.03 -17.85 3.98
N ARG A 189 12.77 -18.79 3.06
CA ARG A 189 13.06 -20.21 3.23
C ARG A 189 14.37 -20.59 2.55
#